data_AF-A0A2U1L353-F1
#
_entry.id   AF-A0A2U1L353-F1
#
_cell.length_a   1.000
_cell.length_b   1.000
_cell.length_c   1.000
_cell.angle_alpha   90.00
_cell.angle_beta   90.00
_cell.angle_gamma   90.00
#
_symmetry.space_group_name_H-M   'P 1'
#
loop_
_entity.id
_entity.type
_entity.pdbx_description
1 polymer ?
#
loop_
_entity_poly.entity_id
_entity_poly.type
_entity_poly.pdbx_seq_one_letter_code
_entity_poly.pdbx_strand_id
1 'polypeptide(L)'
;MVLLNATKVKVLDTIAKAGPNARLSGHEIASHLSISNQNAPEMLDRLLRLLASYTILTCSQGNHESKPVREYGLAPVANHFLPNEDGVS
;
A
#
# COMPACT_ATOMS: atom_id res chain seq x y z
N MET A 1 0.28 -8.68 15.61
CA MET A 1 -0.60 -8.86 14.44
C MET A 1 -0.54 -7.64 13.53
N VAL A 2 0.35 -7.64 12.53
CA VAL A 2 0.47 -6.53 11.56
C VAL A 2 -0.43 -6.74 10.35
N LEU A 3 -0.59 -8.00 9.91
CA LEU A 3 -1.48 -8.35 8.80
C LEU A 3 -2.93 -7.93 9.08
N LEU A 4 -3.46 -8.25 10.27
CA LEU A 4 -4.86 -7.94 10.65
C LEU A 4 -5.19 -6.43 10.61
N ASN A 5 -4.20 -5.56 10.85
CA ASN A 5 -4.37 -4.10 10.78
C ASN A 5 -4.20 -3.56 9.36
N ALA A 6 -3.31 -4.17 8.56
CA ALA A 6 -3.17 -3.88 7.14
C ALA A 6 -4.38 -4.35 6.31
N THR A 7 -5.04 -5.42 6.75
CA THR A 7 -6.22 -6.03 6.13
C THR A 7 -7.54 -5.34 6.48
N LYS A 8 -7.56 -4.25 7.28
CA LYS A 8 -8.74 -3.37 7.40
C LYS A 8 -8.93 -2.45 6.17
N VAL A 9 -8.63 -2.98 4.99
CA VAL A 9 -9.26 -2.66 3.69
C VAL A 9 -9.12 -1.20 3.23
N LYS A 10 -7.96 -0.58 3.45
CA LYS A 10 -7.73 0.76 2.91
C LYS A 10 -6.42 0.90 2.16
N VAL A 11 -5.33 0.30 2.62
CA VAL A 11 -4.02 0.42 1.95
C VAL A 11 -4.01 -0.34 0.63
N LEU A 12 -4.41 -1.61 0.63
CA LEU A 12 -4.48 -2.42 -0.59
C LEU A 12 -5.51 -1.83 -1.58
N ASP A 13 -6.68 -1.42 -1.08
CA ASP A 13 -7.72 -0.76 -1.85
C ASP A 13 -7.27 0.55 -2.49
N THR A 14 -6.43 1.32 -1.80
CA THR A 14 -5.88 2.57 -2.34
C THR A 14 -4.98 2.29 -3.53
N ILE A 15 -4.10 1.28 -3.41
CA ILE A 15 -3.22 0.88 -4.52
C ILE A 15 -4.06 0.30 -5.67
N ALA A 16 -5.09 -0.50 -5.37
CA ALA A 16 -6.01 -1.05 -6.37
C ALA A 16 -6.75 0.06 -7.14
N LYS A 17 -7.27 1.07 -6.42
CA LYS A 17 -7.98 2.22 -7.01
C LYS A 17 -7.08 3.12 -7.84
N ALA A 18 -5.78 3.15 -7.57
CA ALA A 18 -4.82 3.88 -8.40
C ALA A 18 -4.62 3.22 -9.79
N GLY A 19 -5.06 1.96 -9.95
CA GLY A 19 -5.16 1.28 -11.23
C GLY A 19 -4.22 0.08 -11.40
N PRO A 20 -4.37 -0.68 -12.50
CA PRO A 20 -3.52 -1.82 -12.78
C PRO A 20 -2.07 -1.38 -12.97
N ASN A 21 -1.14 -2.06 -12.28
CA ASN A 21 0.29 -1.73 -12.22
C ASN A 21 0.63 -0.40 -11.54
N ALA A 22 -0.33 0.24 -10.86
CA ALA A 22 -0.04 1.42 -10.07
C ALA A 22 0.98 1.11 -8.97
N ARG A 23 1.85 2.08 -8.71
CA ARG A 23 2.83 2.03 -7.63
C ARG A 23 2.71 3.31 -6.84
N LEU A 24 2.55 3.18 -5.53
CA LEU A 24 2.37 4.30 -4.64
C LEU A 24 3.42 4.26 -3.54
N SER A 25 3.97 5.41 -3.22
CA SER A 25 4.80 5.61 -2.04
C SER A 25 3.96 5.69 -0.77
N GLY A 26 4.61 5.53 0.39
CA GLY A 26 3.95 5.73 1.69
C GLY A 26 3.34 7.13 1.86
N HIS A 27 3.90 8.15 1.20
CA HIS A 27 3.38 9.51 1.21
C HIS A 27 2.07 9.63 0.43
N GLU A 28 2.02 9.06 -0.77
CA GLU A 28 0.82 9.06 -1.61
C GLU A 28 -0.31 8.28 -0.92
N ILE A 29 0.00 7.11 -0.35
CA ILE A 29 -0.99 6.33 0.41
C ILE A 29 -1.50 7.11 1.63
N ALA A 30 -0.62 7.78 2.39
CA ALA A 30 -1.04 8.62 3.51
C ALA A 30 -1.96 9.77 3.07
N SER A 31 -1.65 10.39 1.92
CA SER A 31 -2.43 11.46 1.32
C SER A 31 -3.81 10.98 0.87
N HIS A 32 -3.88 9.85 0.15
CA HIS A 32 -5.14 9.24 -0.26
C HIS A 32 -6.03 8.82 0.91
N LEU A 33 -5.43 8.43 2.03
CA LEU A 33 -6.14 8.05 3.25
C LEU A 33 -6.44 9.24 4.17
N SER A 34 -6.08 10.46 3.77
CA SER A 34 -6.24 11.70 4.55
C SER A 34 -5.71 11.59 5.97
N ILE A 35 -4.56 10.92 6.15
CA ILE A 35 -3.94 10.72 7.46
C ILE A 35 -3.16 11.99 7.83
N SER A 36 -3.66 12.75 8.81
CA SER A 36 -3.06 14.02 9.25
C SER A 36 -1.76 13.86 10.08
N ASN A 37 -1.38 12.62 10.43
CA ASN A 37 -0.18 12.35 11.23
C ASN A 37 1.09 12.47 10.38
N GLN A 38 2.00 13.38 10.75
CA GLN A 38 3.28 13.60 10.07
C GLN A 38 4.18 12.35 10.04
N ASN A 39 4.02 11.43 11.00
CA ASN A 39 4.78 10.18 11.05
C ASN A 39 4.12 9.05 10.23
N ALA A 40 2.93 9.28 9.66
CA ALA A 40 2.19 8.25 8.93
C ALA A 40 2.93 7.70 7.70
N PRO A 41 3.60 8.50 6.85
CA PRO A 41 4.32 7.97 5.70
C PRO A 41 5.41 6.97 6.09
N GLU A 42 6.14 7.23 7.17
CA GLU A 42 7.19 6.33 7.65
C GLU A 42 6.60 5.05 8.28
N MET A 43 5.52 5.18 9.04
CA MET A 43 4.80 4.02 9.60
C MET A 43 4.23 3.13 8.49
N LEU A 44 3.66 3.75 7.45
CA LEU A 44 3.18 3.05 6.27
C LEU A 44 4.33 2.39 5.52
N ASP A 45 5.47 3.05 5.31
CA ASP A 45 6.63 2.43 4.66
C ASP A 45 7.08 1.15 5.39
N ARG A 46 7.16 1.18 6.73
CA ARG A 46 7.52 0.00 7.53
C ARG A 46 6.50 -1.13 7.36
N LEU A 47 5.21 -0.80 7.32
CA LEU A 47 4.12 -1.78 7.13
C LEU A 47 4.13 -2.35 5.71
N LEU A 48 4.25 -1.51 4.69
CA LEU A 48 4.28 -1.88 3.28
C LEU A 48 5.52 -2.74 2.98
N ARG A 49 6.66 -2.41 3.57
CA ARG A 49 7.89 -3.21 3.48
C ARG A 49 7.70 -4.61 4.08
N LEU A 50 6.99 -4.72 5.20
CA LEU A 50 6.67 -6.02 5.77
C LEU A 50 5.78 -6.82 4.82
N LEU A 51 4.71 -6.23 4.27
CA LEU A 51 3.84 -6.89 3.30
C LEU A 51 4.60 -7.33 2.04
N ALA A 52 5.54 -6.51 1.57
CA ALA A 52 6.40 -6.85 0.44
C ALA A 52 7.31 -8.04 0.75
N SER A 53 7.82 -8.18 1.99
CA SER A 53 8.59 -9.36 2.40
C SER A 53 7.78 -10.66 2.40
N TYR A 54 6.46 -10.56 2.50
CA TYR A 54 5.52 -11.68 2.36
C TYR A 54 4.96 -11.83 0.94
N THR A 55 5.54 -11.15 -0.06
CA THR A 55 5.09 -11.18 -1.48
C THR A 55 3.65 -10.74 -1.71
N ILE A 56 3.04 -10.03 -0.75
CA ILE A 56 1.72 -9.43 -0.90
C ILE A 56 1.83 -8.16 -1.75
N LEU A 57 2.91 -7.41 -1.58
CA LEU A 57 3.22 -6.24 -2.38
C LEU A 57 4.51 -6.45 -3.16
N THR A 58 4.61 -5.74 -4.29
CA THR A 58 5.87 -5.50 -4.98
C THR A 58 6.50 -4.23 -4.40
N CYS A 59 7.83 -4.16 -4.39
CA CYS A 59 8.58 -2.99 -3.93
C CYS A 59 9.57 -2.59 -5.01
N SER A 60 9.56 -1.31 -5.40
CA SER A 60 10.55 -0.73 -6.30
C SER A 60 11.08 0.58 -5.76
N GLN A 61 12.22 1.02 -6.27
CA GLN A 61 12.70 2.37 -6.04
C GLN A 61 11.98 3.32 -7.00
N GLY A 62 11.41 4.39 -6.44
CA GLY A 62 10.85 5.53 -7.16
C GLY A 62 11.50 6.83 -6.69
N ASN A 63 10.99 7.95 -7.19
CA ASN A 63 11.48 9.28 -6.84
C ASN A 63 10.32 10.19 -6.47
N HIS A 64 10.38 10.79 -5.28
CA HIS A 64 9.44 11.81 -4.83
C HIS A 64 10.22 13.07 -4.47
N GLU A 65 9.91 14.20 -5.11
CA GLU A 65 10.58 15.49 -4.90
C GLU A 65 12.12 15.41 -4.96
N SER A 66 12.66 14.70 -5.96
CA SER A 66 14.11 14.45 -6.15
C SER A 66 14.79 13.64 -5.03
N LYS A 67 14.02 13.01 -4.14
CA LYS A 67 14.53 12.06 -3.15
C LYS A 67 14.12 10.63 -3.54
N PRO A 68 15.02 9.65 -3.41
CA PRO A 68 14.68 8.25 -3.64
C PRO A 68 13.69 7.80 -2.58
N VAL A 69 12.55 7.27 -3.02
CA VAL A 69 11.52 6.68 -2.16
C VAL A 69 11.24 5.24 -2.58
N ARG A 70 10.60 4.49 -1.70
CA ARG A 70 10.06 3.18 -2.05
C ARG A 70 8.63 3.36 -2.53
N GLU A 71 8.32 2.67 -3.61
CA GLU A 71 6.97 2.58 -4.13
C GLU A 71 6.51 1.13 -4.06
N TYR A 72 5.22 0.96 -3.82
CA TYR A 72 4.60 -0.32 -3.61
C TYR A 72 3.47 -0.53 -4.60
N GLY A 73 3.48 -1.67 -5.27
CA GLY A 73 2.41 -2.13 -6.15
C GLY A 73 1.80 -3.43 -5.64
N LEU A 74 0.60 -3.77 -6.14
CA LEU A 74 -0.03 -5.04 -5.78
C LEU A 74 0.72 -6.21 -6.43
N ALA A 75 1.02 -7.25 -5.66
CA ALA A 75 1.42 -8.54 -6.19
C ALA A 75 0.17 -9.40 -6.48
N PRO A 76 0.25 -10.47 -7.28
CA PRO A 76 -0.89 -11.33 -7.59
C PRO A 76 -1.60 -11.88 -6.34
N VAL A 77 -0.84 -12.14 -5.27
CA VAL A 77 -1.35 -12.62 -3.97
C VAL A 77 -2.26 -11.59 -3.29
N ALA A 78 -2.08 -10.29 -3.54
CA ALA A 78 -2.91 -9.24 -2.94
C ALA A 78 -4.38 -9.32 -3.35
N ASN A 79 -4.68 -9.89 -4.52
CA ASN A 79 -6.05 -10.00 -5.04
C ASN A 79 -6.96 -10.83 -4.11
N HIS A 80 -6.41 -11.77 -3.34
CA HIS A 80 -7.17 -12.55 -2.36
C HIS A 80 -7.56 -11.75 -1.10
N PHE A 81 -6.97 -10.56 -0.90
CA PHE A 81 -7.24 -9.69 0.23
C PHE A 81 -8.07 -8.46 -0.14
N LEU A 82 -8.32 -8.26 -1.43
CA LEU A 82 -9.18 -7.18 -1.91
C LEU A 82 -10.63 -7.67 -1.87
N PRO A 83 -11.59 -6.81 -1.50
CA PRO A 83 -12.99 -7.14 -1.64
C PRO A 83 -13.29 -7.41 -3.13
N ASN A 84 -13.98 -8.51 -3.40
CA ASN A 84 -14.52 -8.77 -4.74
C ASN A 84 -15.45 -7.60 -5.14
N GLU A 85 -15.60 -7.34 -6.44
CA GLU A 85 -16.45 -6.26 -6.98
C GLU A 85 -17.90 -6.31 -6.47
N ASP A 86 -18.36 -7.46 -5.97
CA ASP A 86 -19.68 -7.67 -5.37
C ASP A 86 -19.78 -7.39 -3.85
N GLY A 87 -18.70 -6.95 -3.19
CA GLY A 87 -18.74 -6.54 -1.78
C GLY A 87 -19.03 -7.67 -0.79
N VAL A 88 -18.81 -8.93 -1.17
CA VAL A 88 -18.92 -10.08 -0.27
C VAL A 88 -17.52 -10.69 -0.06
N SER A 89 -17.04 -10.60 1.18
CA SER A 89 -15.92 -11.38 1.73
C SER A 89 -16.35 -11.96 3.06
#